data_AF-A0A7V9G9S8-F1
#
_entry.id   AF-A0A7V9G9S8-F1
#
_cell.length_a   1.000
_cell.length_b   1.000
_cell.length_c   1.000
_cell.angle_alpha   90.00
_cell.angle_beta   90.00
_cell.angle_gamma   90.00
#
_symmetry.space_group_name_H-M   'P 1'
#
loop_
_entity.id
_entity.type
_entity.pdbx_description
1 polymer ?
#
loop_
_entity_poly.entity_id
_entity_poly.type
_entity_poly.pdbx_seq_one_letter_code
_entity_poly.pdbx_strand_id
1 'polypeptide(L)'
;APIAGKVMKVELFQGKKAPATSNQASQTNQRNAITIEGEKMTVACTQIVGILARRIVCWSKAGDNLDLGEKYGLIKFGSRTDLLMPKNVEIFVKIGDRVVGGETIIGKLKDNYSIPAADHQPSINQYAN
;
A
#
# COMPACT_ATOMS: atom_id res chain seq x y z
N ALA A 1 -1.12 -0.83 -9.72
CA ALA A 1 -1.15 -1.40 -8.38
C ALA A 1 0.18 -2.13 -8.16
N PRO A 2 0.62 -2.37 -6.91
CA PRO A 2 1.87 -3.12 -6.65
C PRO A 2 1.79 -4.59 -7.11
N ILE A 3 0.59 -5.13 -7.22
CA ILE A 3 0.28 -6.45 -7.80
C ILE A 3 -0.99 -6.34 -8.65
N ALA A 4 -1.17 -7.26 -9.59
CA ALA A 4 -2.48 -7.50 -10.20
C ALA A 4 -3.37 -8.28 -9.22
N GLY A 5 -4.67 -7.99 -9.20
CA GLY A 5 -5.59 -8.70 -8.32
C GLY A 5 -6.87 -7.96 -8.02
N LYS A 6 -7.67 -8.53 -7.13
CA LYS A 6 -8.96 -8.00 -6.71
C LYS A 6 -8.81 -7.09 -5.51
N VAL A 7 -9.45 -5.93 -5.53
CA VAL A 7 -9.55 -5.04 -4.38
C VAL A 7 -10.55 -5.63 -3.40
N MET A 8 -10.05 -6.10 -2.26
CA MET A 8 -10.87 -6.73 -1.22
C MET A 8 -11.48 -5.71 -0.28
N LYS A 9 -10.75 -4.63 0.00
CA LYS A 9 -11.17 -3.61 0.94
C LYS A 9 -10.61 -2.25 0.56
N VAL A 10 -11.39 -1.20 0.83
CA VAL A 10 -10.97 0.20 0.73
C VAL A 10 -11.39 0.89 2.03
N GLU A 11 -10.43 1.47 2.75
CA GLU A 11 -10.64 2.08 4.07
C GLU A 11 -10.09 3.51 4.08
N LEU A 12 -10.98 4.48 4.28
CA LEU A 12 -10.62 5.88 4.43
C LEU A 12 -10.63 6.25 5.91
N PHE A 13 -9.47 6.66 6.42
CA PHE A 13 -9.31 7.12 7.79
C PHE A 13 -9.17 8.63 7.83
N GLN A 14 -9.98 9.28 8.65
CA GLN A 14 -9.79 10.69 8.97
C GLN A 14 -8.61 10.86 9.93
N GLY A 15 -7.92 11.99 9.86
CA GLY A 15 -6.75 12.23 10.69
C GLY A 15 -6.10 13.59 10.45
N LYS A 16 -4.95 13.77 11.07
CA LYS A 16 -4.14 15.00 11.00
C LYS A 16 -3.41 15.11 9.66
N LYS A 17 -2.71 16.24 9.47
CA LYS A 17 -1.83 16.50 8.33
C LYS A 17 -0.43 16.87 8.82
N ALA A 18 0.18 16.00 9.61
CA ALA A 18 1.58 16.16 10.01
C ALA A 18 2.51 15.86 8.82
N PRO A 19 3.81 16.22 8.87
CA PRO A 19 4.78 15.79 7.86
C PRO A 19 4.75 14.28 7.63
N ALA A 20 4.61 13.85 6.37
CA ALA A 20 4.51 12.43 6.00
C ALA A 20 5.82 11.65 6.21
N THR A 21 6.92 12.33 6.56
CA THR A 21 8.19 11.72 6.97
C THR A 21 8.18 11.23 8.42
N SER A 22 7.22 11.66 9.25
CA SER A 22 7.12 11.22 10.64
C SER A 22 6.72 9.74 10.72
N ASN A 23 7.30 9.01 11.68
CA ASN A 23 6.95 7.62 11.96
C ASN A 23 5.49 7.46 12.40
N GLN A 24 4.94 8.45 13.10
CA GLN A 24 3.54 8.44 13.56
C GLN A 24 2.54 8.81 12.47
N ALA A 25 3.00 9.25 11.28
CA ALA A 25 2.10 9.67 10.21
C ALA A 25 1.22 8.52 9.73
N SER A 26 1.71 7.28 9.70
CA SER A 26 0.89 6.12 9.32
C SER A 26 -0.28 5.92 10.25
N GLN A 27 -0.18 6.29 11.53
CA GLN A 27 -1.23 6.06 12.52
C GLN A 27 -2.21 7.23 12.63
N THR A 28 -1.69 8.45 12.54
CA THR A 28 -2.40 9.67 12.95
C THR A 28 -2.86 10.55 11.80
N ASN A 29 -2.24 10.44 10.62
CA ASN A 29 -2.62 11.26 9.49
C ASN A 29 -3.81 10.69 8.75
N GLN A 30 -4.52 11.56 8.04
CA GLN A 30 -5.50 11.16 7.05
C GLN A 30 -4.86 10.18 6.05
N ARG A 31 -5.48 9.01 5.87
CA ARG A 31 -4.94 7.97 4.99
C ARG A 31 -6.05 7.17 4.32
N ASN A 32 -5.73 6.58 3.17
CA ASN A 32 -6.58 5.64 2.45
C ASN A 32 -5.82 4.33 2.29
N ALA A 33 -6.33 3.25 2.83
CA ALA A 33 -5.76 1.91 2.68
C ALA A 33 -6.60 1.10 1.71
N ILE A 34 -5.93 0.38 0.80
CA ILE A 34 -6.56 -0.65 -0.02
C ILE A 34 -5.88 -2.00 0.23
N THR A 35 -6.66 -3.07 0.26
CA THR A 35 -6.14 -4.44 0.29
C THR A 35 -6.39 -5.08 -1.06
N ILE A 36 -5.33 -5.54 -1.71
CA ILE A 36 -5.39 -6.22 -3.00
C ILE A 36 -5.00 -7.68 -2.79
N GLU A 37 -5.87 -8.58 -3.19
CA GLU A 37 -5.64 -10.02 -3.22
C GLU A 37 -5.25 -10.43 -4.65
N GLY A 38 -3.98 -10.79 -4.84
CA GLY A 38 -3.50 -11.37 -6.08
C GLY A 38 -3.45 -12.90 -6.00
N GLU A 39 -3.02 -13.53 -7.10
CA GLU A 39 -2.99 -14.99 -7.21
C GLU A 39 -2.11 -15.68 -6.14
N LYS A 40 -0.99 -15.05 -5.76
CA LYS A 40 0.03 -15.66 -4.87
C LYS A 40 0.28 -14.90 -3.57
N MET A 41 -0.25 -13.68 -3.43
CA MET A 41 -0.03 -12.84 -2.25
C MET A 41 -1.11 -11.78 -2.11
N THR A 42 -1.31 -11.35 -0.87
CA THR A 42 -2.14 -10.19 -0.52
C THR A 42 -1.27 -9.04 -0.08
N VAL A 43 -1.52 -7.84 -0.60
CA VAL A 43 -0.79 -6.62 -0.28
C VAL A 43 -1.77 -5.55 0.20
N ALA A 44 -1.40 -4.85 1.28
CA ALA A 44 -2.09 -3.62 1.66
C ALA A 44 -1.26 -2.41 1.24
N CYS A 45 -1.91 -1.46 0.55
CA CYS A 45 -1.29 -0.21 0.14
C CYS A 45 -1.97 0.96 0.84
N THR A 46 -1.21 1.70 1.65
CA THR A 46 -1.71 2.83 2.43
C THR A 46 -1.16 4.14 1.90
N GLN A 47 -2.06 4.98 1.39
CA GLN A 47 -1.80 6.31 0.91
C GLN A 47 -1.96 7.31 2.06
N ILE A 48 -0.87 7.98 2.47
CA ILE A 48 -0.84 8.85 3.66
C ILE A 48 -0.65 10.32 3.25
N VAL A 49 -1.56 11.17 3.70
CA VAL A 49 -1.50 12.63 3.54
C VAL A 49 -0.35 13.20 4.37
N GLY A 50 0.45 14.08 3.79
CA GLY A 50 1.39 14.94 4.52
C GLY A 50 0.87 16.37 4.70
N ILE A 51 1.68 17.23 5.30
CA ILE A 51 1.30 18.61 5.67
C ILE A 51 0.84 19.47 4.48
N LEU A 52 1.40 19.24 3.30
CA LEU A 52 1.04 19.96 2.08
C LEU A 52 -0.09 19.25 1.29
N ALA A 53 -0.41 18.00 1.64
CA ALA A 53 -1.37 17.23 0.88
C ALA A 53 -2.81 17.69 1.16
N ARG A 54 -3.50 18.07 0.08
CA ARG A 54 -4.85 18.63 0.19
C ARG A 54 -5.94 17.58 0.16
N ARG A 55 -5.76 16.49 -0.60
CA ARG A 55 -6.79 15.48 -0.86
C ARG A 55 -6.17 14.14 -1.28
N ILE A 56 -6.73 13.04 -0.77
CA ILE A 56 -6.59 11.71 -1.37
C ILE A 56 -7.78 11.49 -2.30
N VAL A 57 -7.51 10.95 -3.48
CA VAL A 57 -8.51 10.45 -4.40
C VAL A 57 -8.26 8.96 -4.57
N CYS A 58 -9.23 8.13 -4.19
CA CYS A 58 -9.24 6.71 -4.50
C CYS A 58 -10.31 6.48 -5.58
N TRP A 59 -9.93 5.93 -6.71
CA TRP A 59 -10.87 5.61 -7.79
C TRP A 59 -11.43 4.20 -7.64
N SER A 60 -10.62 3.29 -7.09
CA SER A 60 -11.01 1.90 -6.88
C SER A 60 -11.94 1.72 -5.68
N LYS A 61 -12.76 0.67 -5.77
CA LYS A 61 -13.72 0.21 -4.77
C LYS A 61 -13.50 -1.28 -4.50
N ALA A 62 -14.02 -1.76 -3.38
CA ALA A 62 -14.05 -3.19 -3.10
C ALA A 62 -14.82 -3.92 -4.21
N GLY A 63 -14.24 -5.00 -4.73
CA GLY A 63 -14.75 -5.76 -5.86
C GLY A 63 -14.06 -5.48 -7.20
N ASP A 64 -13.40 -4.33 -7.36
CA ASP A 64 -12.70 -3.99 -8.61
C ASP A 64 -11.49 -4.91 -8.84
N ASN A 65 -11.18 -5.19 -10.11
CA ASN A 65 -9.93 -5.83 -10.50
C ASN A 65 -8.94 -4.76 -10.96
N LEU A 66 -7.68 -4.90 -10.57
CA LEU A 66 -6.58 -4.02 -10.95
C LEU A 66 -5.51 -4.81 -11.68
N ASP A 67 -5.00 -4.22 -12.76
CA ASP A 67 -3.81 -4.70 -13.44
C ASP A 67 -2.52 -4.29 -12.69
N LEU A 68 -1.46 -5.06 -12.90
CA LEU A 68 -0.13 -4.70 -12.40
C LEU A 68 0.25 -3.31 -12.97
N GLY A 69 0.70 -2.40 -12.10
CA GLY A 69 1.05 -1.04 -12.52
C GLY A 69 -0.13 -0.06 -12.63
N GLU A 70 -1.40 -0.53 -12.63
CA GLU A 70 -2.58 0.34 -12.77
C GLU A 70 -2.73 1.42 -11.68
N LYS A 71 -3.16 2.63 -12.07
CA LYS A 71 -3.39 3.73 -11.14
C LYS A 71 -4.74 3.57 -10.43
N TYR A 72 -4.73 3.24 -9.14
CA TYR A 72 -5.94 3.07 -8.33
C TYR A 72 -6.32 4.32 -7.50
N GLY A 73 -5.37 5.25 -7.34
CA GLY A 73 -5.58 6.48 -6.59
C GLY A 73 -4.45 7.48 -6.73
N LEU A 74 -4.63 8.65 -6.13
CA LEU A 74 -3.68 9.77 -6.15
C LEU A 74 -3.72 10.53 -4.82
N ILE A 75 -2.54 10.91 -4.34
CA ILE A 75 -2.37 11.86 -3.25
C ILE A 75 -1.60 13.06 -3.81
N LYS A 76 -2.17 14.27 -3.67
CA LYS A 76 -1.56 15.47 -4.24
C LYS A 76 -0.53 16.06 -3.27
N PHE A 77 0.73 16.16 -3.72
CA PHE A 77 1.87 16.88 -3.11
C PHE A 77 2.28 16.43 -1.69
N GLY A 78 3.57 16.07 -1.52
CA GLY A 78 4.16 15.85 -0.19
C GLY A 78 3.50 14.70 0.59
N SER A 79 3.31 13.56 -0.06
CA SER A 79 2.66 12.38 0.50
C SER A 79 3.61 11.19 0.65
N ARG A 80 3.18 10.17 1.41
CA ARG A 80 3.86 8.88 1.54
C ARG A 80 2.93 7.76 1.10
N THR A 81 3.49 6.68 0.57
CA THR A 81 2.79 5.43 0.34
C THR A 81 3.52 4.31 1.07
N ASP A 82 2.80 3.63 1.95
CA ASP A 82 3.29 2.46 2.66
C ASP A 82 2.75 1.19 1.97
N LEU A 83 3.61 0.18 1.85
CA LEU A 83 3.25 -1.13 1.31
C LEU A 83 3.50 -2.19 2.38
N LEU A 84 2.45 -2.89 2.77
CA LEU A 84 2.53 -4.05 3.65
C LEU A 84 2.39 -5.31 2.80
N MET A 85 3.43 -6.13 2.83
CA MET A 85 3.54 -7.34 2.02
C MET A 85 3.94 -8.52 2.92
N PRO A 86 3.70 -9.77 2.50
CA PRO A 86 4.14 -10.93 3.26
C PRO A 86 5.67 -11.01 3.37
N LYS A 87 6.18 -11.68 4.42
CA LYS A 87 7.62 -11.72 4.75
C LYS A 87 8.49 -12.43 3.71
N ASN A 88 7.89 -13.18 2.79
CA ASN A 88 8.56 -13.93 1.74
C ASN A 88 8.86 -13.09 0.48
N VAL A 89 8.56 -11.79 0.50
CA VAL A 89 8.95 -10.86 -0.57
C VAL A 89 10.42 -10.48 -0.40
N GLU A 90 11.23 -10.71 -1.43
CA GLU A 90 12.57 -10.18 -1.56
C GLU A 90 12.51 -8.74 -2.06
N ILE A 91 13.24 -7.83 -1.41
CA ILE A 91 13.23 -6.38 -1.69
C ILE A 91 14.37 -6.02 -2.65
N PHE A 92 14.05 -5.30 -3.72
CA PHE A 92 14.97 -4.94 -4.82
C PHE A 92 15.38 -3.47 -4.83
N VAL A 93 14.94 -2.69 -3.83
CA VAL A 93 15.27 -1.27 -3.67
C VAL A 93 15.91 -1.03 -2.31
N LYS A 94 16.72 0.03 -2.21
CA LYS A 94 17.34 0.47 -0.96
C LYS A 94 16.95 1.90 -0.62
N ILE A 95 17.22 2.27 0.63
CA ILE A 95 17.02 3.64 1.11
C ILE A 95 17.83 4.60 0.22
N GLY A 96 17.16 5.65 -0.25
CA GLY A 96 17.73 6.66 -1.15
C GLY A 96 17.47 6.42 -2.63
N ASP A 97 17.00 5.22 -3.01
CA ASP A 97 16.63 4.96 -4.41
C ASP A 97 15.42 5.79 -4.83
N ARG A 98 15.45 6.28 -6.07
CA ARG A 98 14.29 6.92 -6.69
C ARG A 98 13.37 5.85 -7.28
N VAL A 99 12.12 5.84 -6.83
CA VAL A 99 11.09 4.91 -7.30
C VAL A 99 9.96 5.65 -8.01
N VAL A 100 9.34 4.99 -8.98
CA VAL A 100 8.17 5.47 -9.73
C VAL A 100 7.02 4.48 -9.53
N GLY A 101 5.89 4.99 -9.03
CA GLY A 101 4.71 4.18 -8.75
C GLY A 101 4.15 3.53 -10.01
N GLY A 102 3.97 2.22 -9.98
CA GLY A 102 3.48 1.43 -11.11
C GLY A 102 4.55 1.01 -12.11
N GLU A 103 5.82 1.43 -11.94
CA GLU A 103 6.91 1.12 -12.86
C GLU A 103 8.09 0.45 -12.15
N THR A 104 8.55 1.00 -11.01
CA THR A 104 9.70 0.46 -10.30
C THR A 104 9.35 -0.81 -9.53
N ILE A 105 10.09 -1.89 -9.80
CA ILE A 105 9.99 -3.14 -9.05
C ILE A 105 10.65 -2.94 -7.68
N ILE A 106 9.85 -2.89 -6.63
CA ILE A 106 10.36 -2.78 -5.26
C ILE A 106 10.61 -4.14 -4.61
N GLY A 107 9.97 -5.20 -5.11
CA GLY A 107 10.03 -6.53 -4.52
C GLY A 107 9.40 -7.60 -5.39
N LYS A 108 9.78 -8.86 -5.14
CA LYS A 108 9.22 -10.05 -5.79
C LYS A 108 9.04 -11.17 -4.76
N LEU A 109 8.04 -12.01 -4.96
CA LEU A 109 7.93 -13.27 -4.22
C LEU A 109 9.14 -14.15 -4.52
N LYS A 110 9.67 -14.84 -3.51
CA LYS A 110 10.69 -15.87 -3.69
C LYS A 110 10.08 -17.07 -4.42
N ASP A 111 10.77 -17.59 -5.43
CA ASP A 111 10.26 -18.62 -6.36
C ASP A 111 9.83 -19.95 -5.69
N ASN A 112 10.28 -20.23 -4.47
CA ASN A 112 10.06 -21.51 -3.77
C ASN A 112 8.94 -21.47 -2.70
N TYR A 113 8.01 -20.53 -2.76
CA TYR A 113 6.98 -20.41 -1.71
C TYR A 113 5.64 -21.09 -2.09
N SER A 114 5.31 -22.16 -1.37
CA SER A 114 3.95 -22.72 -1.28
C SER A 114 3.17 -22.02 -0.18
N ILE A 115 1.92 -21.62 -0.45
CA ILE A 115 1.07 -20.84 0.46
C ILE A 115 0.71 -21.68 1.70
N PRO A 116 1.09 -21.27 2.93
CA PRO A 116 0.50 -21.83 4.15
C PRO A 116 -0.90 -21.22 4.34
N ALA A 117 -1.87 -22.05 4.70
CA ALA A 117 -3.29 -21.70 4.82
C ALA A 117 -3.62 -20.53 5.81
N ALA A 118 -2.65 -20.03 6.57
CA ALA A 118 -2.85 -19.06 7.64
C ALA A 118 -2.58 -17.58 7.27
N ASP A 119 -1.96 -17.28 6.11
CA ASP A 119 -1.46 -15.93 5.79
C ASP A 119 -2.43 -15.05 4.96
N HIS A 120 -3.71 -15.43 4.85
CA HIS A 120 -4.69 -14.75 3.97
C HIS A 120 -5.08 -13.32 4.37
N GLN A 121 -4.54 -12.77 5.47
CA GLN A 121 -4.88 -11.40 5.88
C GLN A 121 -3.67 -10.65 6.47
N PRO A 122 -3.02 -9.78 5.70
CA PRO A 122 -2.20 -8.74 6.30
C PRO A 122 -3.11 -7.83 7.14
N SER A 123 -2.96 -7.86 8.46
CA SER A 123 -3.76 -7.03 9.36
C SER A 123 -3.27 -5.57 9.29
N ILE A 124 -4.18 -4.67 8.88
CA ILE A 124 -3.92 -3.21 8.84
C ILE A 124 -3.71 -2.64 10.26
N ASN A 125 -4.11 -3.38 11.29
CA ASN A 125 -4.08 -2.95 12.70
C ASN A 125 -2.70 -3.10 13.39
N GLN A 126 -1.69 -3.66 12.73
CA GLN A 126 -0.35 -3.83 13.33
C GLN A 126 0.37 -2.49 13.66
N TYR A 127 -0.09 -1.37 13.08
CA TYR A 127 0.50 -0.05 13.31
C TYR A 127 -0.42 0.84 14.18
N ALA A 128 -1.17 0.26 15.13
CA ALA A 128 -2.07 1.00 16.03
C ALA A 128 -1.60 1.03 17.50
N ASN A 129 -0.29 0.94 17.75
CA ASN A 129 0.31 1.17 19.06
C ASN A 129 1.32 2.31 19.00
#